data_AF-A0A7S3K856-F1
#
_entry.id   AF-A0A7S3K856-F1
#
_cell.length_a   1.000
_cell.length_b   1.000
_cell.length_c   1.000
_cell.angle_alpha   90.00
_cell.angle_beta   90.00
_cell.angle_gamma   90.00
#
_symmetry.space_group_name_H-M   'P 1'
#
loop_
_entity.id
_entity.type
_entity.pdbx_description
1 polymer ?
#
loop_
_entity_poly.entity_id
_entity_poly.type
_entity_poly.pdbx_seq_one_letter_code
_entity_poly.pdbx_strand_id
1 'polypeptide(L)'
;EQTSCWKGISPHRVQTTENTIVELSGLSLDLFQSYPVEINFGKKDYMKDCEDNPGINLVDEKNVIWTYEIGSKDEGKPTLLMVHGFGACSMFFYQTWEKLSESFHIFCIDLLGFGRSSR
;
A
#
# COMPACT_ATOMS: atom_id res chain seq x y z
N GLU A 1 -4.51 15.24 -24.17
CA GLU A 1 -3.77 15.12 -22.90
C GLU A 1 -4.62 14.35 -21.90
N GLN A 2 -4.23 13.13 -21.52
CA GLN A 2 -4.92 12.43 -20.44
C GLN A 2 -4.49 13.06 -19.10
N THR A 3 -5.39 13.75 -18.45
CA THR A 3 -5.20 14.24 -17.08
C THR A 3 -5.36 13.06 -16.13
N SER A 4 -4.25 12.44 -15.72
CA SER A 4 -4.25 11.47 -14.63
C SER A 4 -4.99 12.06 -13.42
N CYS A 5 -5.91 11.30 -12.82
CA CYS A 5 -6.61 11.70 -11.59
C CYS A 5 -5.65 11.95 -10.41
N TRP A 6 -4.38 11.56 -10.56
CA TRP A 6 -3.31 11.76 -9.60
C TRP A 6 -2.44 13.00 -9.88
N LYS A 7 -2.79 13.83 -10.87
CA LYS A 7 -2.00 15.03 -11.22
C LYS A 7 -1.88 15.97 -10.01
N GLY A 8 -0.67 16.08 -9.47
CA GLY A 8 -0.37 16.89 -8.28
C GLY A 8 -0.36 16.14 -6.95
N ILE A 9 -0.72 14.85 -6.92
CA ILE A 9 -0.65 13.98 -5.73
C ILE A 9 0.57 13.05 -5.89
N SER A 10 1.73 13.51 -5.43
CA SER A 10 2.95 12.69 -5.44
C SER A 10 2.98 11.71 -4.26
N PRO A 11 3.65 10.55 -4.39
CA PRO A 11 3.83 9.62 -3.26
C PRO A 11 4.43 10.28 -2.02
N HIS A 12 5.33 11.26 -2.20
CA HIS A 12 5.87 12.06 -1.10
C HIS A 12 4.79 12.87 -0.36
N ARG A 13 3.86 13.51 -1.08
CA ARG A 13 2.77 14.25 -0.45
C ARG A 13 1.84 13.33 0.34
N VAL A 14 1.52 12.17 -0.22
CA VAL A 14 0.75 11.13 0.48
C VAL A 14 1.49 10.77 1.77
N GLN A 15 2.79 10.52 1.70
CA GLN A 15 3.58 10.16 2.87
C GLN A 15 3.56 11.20 4.00
N THR A 16 3.69 12.48 3.66
CA THR A 16 3.60 13.55 4.67
C THR A 16 2.23 13.53 5.36
N THR A 17 1.15 13.42 4.58
CA THR A 17 -0.22 13.37 5.13
C THR A 17 -0.45 12.15 6.01
N GLU A 18 0.04 10.98 5.60
CA GLU A 18 -0.11 9.74 6.37
C GLU A 18 0.62 9.82 7.72
N ASN A 19 1.86 10.35 7.74
CA ASN A 19 2.58 10.60 8.98
C ASN A 19 1.82 11.55 9.91
N THR A 20 1.25 12.64 9.39
CA THR A 20 0.43 13.56 10.20
C THR A 20 -0.82 12.88 10.75
N ILE A 21 -1.49 12.02 9.97
CA ILE A 21 -2.65 11.25 10.45
C ILE A 21 -2.25 10.36 11.61
N VAL A 22 -1.11 9.66 11.50
CA VAL A 22 -0.59 8.81 12.57
C VAL A 22 -0.32 9.62 13.83
N GLU A 23 0.41 10.73 13.72
CA GLU A 23 0.72 11.61 14.85
C GLU A 23 -0.55 12.11 15.56
N LEU A 24 -1.58 12.46 14.78
CA LEU A 24 -2.86 12.94 15.32
C LEU A 24 -3.77 11.82 15.82
N SER A 25 -3.61 10.60 15.33
CA SER A 25 -4.47 9.46 15.68
C SER A 25 -4.26 8.94 17.10
N GLY A 26 -3.14 9.28 17.73
CA GLY A 26 -2.74 8.70 19.01
C GLY A 26 -2.31 7.24 18.92
N LEU A 27 -2.18 6.68 17.71
CA LEU A 27 -1.61 5.35 17.51
C LEU A 27 -0.18 5.30 18.04
N SER A 28 0.13 4.23 18.76
CA SER A 28 1.48 4.02 19.28
C SER A 28 2.46 3.80 18.12
N LEU A 29 3.52 4.61 18.05
CA LEU A 29 4.48 4.58 16.92
C LEU A 29 5.30 3.29 16.87
N ASP A 30 5.39 2.55 17.96
CA ASP A 30 6.00 1.23 18.07
C ASP A 30 5.06 0.10 17.60
N LEU A 31 3.76 0.39 17.42
CA LEU A 31 2.77 -0.61 17.02
C LEU A 31 2.92 -1.05 15.57
N PHE A 32 3.43 -0.17 14.69
CA PHE A 32 3.51 -0.49 13.28
C PHE A 32 4.74 0.08 12.60
N GLN A 33 5.19 -0.64 11.58
CA GLN A 33 6.27 -0.24 10.70
C GLN A 33 5.75 -0.15 9.27
N SER A 34 6.42 0.66 8.45
CA SER A 34 6.08 0.80 7.04
C SER A 34 7.32 0.75 6.17
N TYR A 35 7.24 -0.01 5.08
CA TYR A 35 8.39 -0.24 4.20
C TYR A 35 7.97 -0.51 2.75
N PRO A 36 8.83 -0.16 1.78
CA PRO A 36 8.63 -0.52 0.39
C PRO A 36 8.97 -2.00 0.16
N VAL A 37 8.14 -2.70 -0.61
CA VAL A 37 8.43 -4.05 -1.12
C VAL A 37 8.61 -3.96 -2.64
N GLU A 38 9.82 -4.25 -3.13
CA GLU A 38 10.09 -4.31 -4.57
C GLU A 38 9.41 -5.53 -5.19
N ILE A 39 8.62 -5.30 -6.25
CA ILE A 39 7.99 -6.34 -7.06
C ILE A 39 8.60 -6.32 -8.45
N ASN A 40 9.12 -7.47 -8.85
CA ASN A 40 9.56 -7.73 -10.21
C ASN A 40 8.46 -8.48 -10.94
N PHE A 41 7.67 -7.77 -11.75
CA PHE A 41 6.79 -8.44 -12.71
C PHE A 41 7.69 -9.01 -13.81
N GLY A 42 7.75 -10.34 -13.92
CA GLY A 42 8.45 -10.98 -15.03
C GLY A 42 7.86 -10.49 -16.36
N LYS A 43 8.72 -10.18 -17.34
CA LYS A 43 8.33 -9.66 -18.68
C LYS A 43 7.27 -10.48 -19.44
N LYS A 44 6.87 -11.66 -18.94
CA LYS A 44 5.98 -12.61 -19.62
C LYS A 44 4.59 -12.77 -19.01
N ASP A 45 4.34 -12.32 -17.78
CA ASP A 45 3.17 -12.79 -17.03
C ASP A 45 1.94 -11.87 -17.10
N TYR A 46 2.08 -10.64 -17.60
CA TYR A 46 1.02 -9.62 -17.52
C TYR A 46 0.49 -9.06 -18.85
N MET A 47 1.02 -9.47 -20.01
CA MET A 47 0.66 -8.87 -21.30
C MET A 47 0.36 -9.88 -22.42
N LYS A 48 -0.39 -10.96 -22.12
CA LYS A 48 -0.81 -11.88 -23.19
C LYS A 48 -2.20 -11.62 -23.78
N ASP A 49 -3.09 -10.93 -23.07
CA ASP A 49 -4.52 -10.91 -23.45
C ASP A 49 -5.13 -9.52 -23.69
N CYS A 50 -4.32 -8.45 -23.70
CA CYS A 50 -4.82 -7.08 -23.89
C CYS A 50 -3.99 -6.33 -24.95
N GLU A 51 -4.10 -6.73 -26.22
CA GLU A 51 -3.41 -6.06 -27.33
C GLU A 51 -3.92 -4.62 -27.60
N ASP A 52 -5.06 -4.22 -27.00
CA ASP A 52 -5.73 -2.95 -27.30
C ASP A 52 -5.78 -1.92 -26.15
N ASN A 53 -5.04 -2.08 -25.05
CA ASN A 53 -5.06 -1.10 -23.94
C ASN A 53 -3.80 -0.21 -23.92
N PRO A 54 -3.86 1.07 -24.36
CA PRO A 54 -2.71 1.96 -24.43
C PRO A 54 -2.25 2.54 -23.08
N GLY A 55 -2.59 1.92 -21.95
CA GLY A 55 -2.37 2.52 -20.63
C GLY A 55 -2.08 1.49 -19.56
N ILE A 56 -0.81 1.08 -19.46
CA ILE A 56 0.06 1.11 -18.27
C ILE A 56 1.31 0.34 -18.72
N ASN A 57 2.40 1.06 -19.04
CA ASN A 57 3.69 0.44 -19.31
C ASN A 57 4.30 -0.02 -17.98
N LEU A 58 3.93 -1.23 -17.51
CA LEU A 58 4.51 -1.86 -16.31
C LEU A 58 5.95 -2.35 -16.51
N VAL A 59 6.52 -2.17 -17.71
CA VAL A 59 7.55 -3.05 -18.26
C VAL A 59 8.99 -2.65 -17.91
N ASP A 60 9.29 -1.46 -17.39
CA ASP A 60 10.70 -1.03 -17.28
C ASP A 60 11.15 -0.34 -15.98
N GLU A 61 10.38 -0.39 -14.89
CA GLU A 61 10.85 0.16 -13.60
C GLU A 61 10.57 -0.79 -12.44
N LYS A 62 11.46 -0.76 -11.44
CA LYS A 62 11.27 -1.46 -10.16
C LYS A 62 9.96 -0.97 -9.53
N ASN A 63 8.91 -1.76 -9.64
CA ASN A 63 7.63 -1.44 -9.03
C ASN A 63 7.71 -1.69 -7.53
N VAL A 64 7.16 -0.79 -6.74
CA VAL A 64 7.16 -0.88 -5.29
C VAL A 64 5.73 -0.95 -4.80
N ILE A 65 5.46 -1.93 -3.94
CA ILE A 65 4.25 -1.99 -3.13
C ILE A 65 4.58 -1.49 -1.73
N TRP A 66 3.90 -0.43 -1.33
CA TRP A 66 4.02 0.07 0.01
C TRP A 66 3.27 -0.83 0.99
N THR A 67 3.95 -1.24 2.06
CA THR A 67 3.41 -2.17 3.05
C THR A 67 3.49 -1.56 4.44
N TYR A 68 2.40 -1.70 5.19
CA TYR A 68 2.32 -1.48 6.63
C TYR A 68 2.27 -2.84 7.32
N GLU A 69 3.10 -3.02 8.33
CA GLU A 69 3.06 -4.19 9.20
C GLU A 69 2.72 -3.73 10.61
N ILE A 70 1.69 -4.32 11.20
CA ILE A 70 1.12 -3.91 12.48
C ILE A 70 1.15 -5.11 13.43
N GLY A 71 1.61 -4.83 14.65
CA GLY A 71 1.77 -5.82 15.71
C GLY A 71 3.04 -6.66 15.58
N SER A 72 3.30 -7.47 16.60
CA SER A 72 4.42 -8.40 16.63
C SER A 72 4.06 -9.75 16.01
N LYS A 73 5.06 -10.39 15.41
CA LYS A 73 5.00 -11.78 14.98
C LYS A 73 5.08 -12.71 16.21
N ASP A 74 4.00 -12.79 16.96
CA ASP A 74 3.87 -13.72 18.10
C ASP A 74 3.52 -15.12 17.56
N GLU A 75 4.10 -16.18 18.15
CA GLU A 75 3.98 -17.59 17.69
C GLU A 75 2.55 -18.19 17.71
N GLY A 76 1.50 -17.40 17.96
CA GLY A 76 0.10 -17.85 17.96
C GLY A 76 -0.89 -16.98 17.19
N LYS A 77 -0.47 -15.84 16.63
CA LYS A 77 -1.39 -14.94 15.93
C LYS A 77 -1.49 -15.30 14.44
N PRO A 78 -2.70 -15.50 13.88
CA PRO A 78 -2.86 -15.66 12.44
C PRO A 78 -2.50 -14.37 11.70
N THR A 79 -1.96 -14.53 10.49
CA THR A 79 -1.68 -13.40 9.60
C THR A 79 -2.95 -12.87 8.95
N LEU A 80 -3.15 -11.56 8.99
CA LEU A 80 -4.25 -10.86 8.32
C LEU A 80 -3.68 -9.92 7.25
N LEU A 81 -4.04 -10.16 5.98
CA LEU A 81 -3.74 -9.22 4.89
C LEU A 81 -4.96 -8.32 4.65
N MET A 82 -4.78 -7.01 4.77
CA MET A 82 -5.80 -6.01 4.47
C MET A 82 -5.52 -5.37 3.11
N VAL A 83 -6.50 -5.45 2.22
CA VAL A 83 -6.43 -4.92 0.86
C VAL A 83 -7.52 -3.86 0.70
N HIS A 84 -7.13 -2.66 0.29
CA HIS A 84 -8.07 -1.56 0.08
C HIS A 84 -8.81 -1.68 -1.26
N GLY A 85 -9.96 -1.01 -1.39
CA GLY A 85 -10.72 -0.90 -2.64
C GLY A 85 -10.27 0.26 -3.54
N PHE A 86 -10.95 0.45 -4.67
CA PHE A 86 -10.69 1.55 -5.59
C PHE A 86 -10.84 2.93 -4.91
N GLY A 87 -9.89 3.83 -5.15
CA GLY A 87 -9.92 5.21 -4.63
C GLY A 87 -9.51 5.35 -3.16
N ALA A 88 -9.05 4.28 -2.51
CA ALA A 88 -8.58 4.26 -1.13
C ALA A 88 -7.07 3.97 -1.04
N CYS A 89 -6.55 3.86 0.19
CA CYS A 89 -5.22 3.37 0.52
C CYS A 89 -5.25 2.61 1.87
N SER A 90 -4.14 1.99 2.25
CA SER A 90 -3.96 1.22 3.49
C SER A 90 -4.35 2.01 4.74
N MET A 91 -4.07 3.32 4.75
CA MET A 91 -4.39 4.18 5.88
C MET A 91 -5.89 4.28 6.17
N PHE A 92 -6.79 3.90 5.25
CA PHE A 92 -8.23 3.86 5.57
C PHE A 92 -8.56 2.85 6.68
N PHE A 93 -7.68 1.90 6.97
CA PHE A 93 -7.85 0.92 8.04
C PHE A 93 -7.26 1.37 9.39
N TYR A 94 -6.62 2.54 9.49
CA TYR A 94 -5.79 2.91 10.65
C TYR A 94 -6.50 2.82 12.01
N GLN A 95 -7.78 3.19 12.06
CA GLN A 95 -8.58 3.13 13.29
C GLN A 95 -8.85 1.70 13.79
N THR A 96 -8.66 0.70 12.93
CA THR A 96 -8.91 -0.71 13.25
C THR A 96 -7.63 -1.45 13.66
N TRP A 97 -6.46 -0.89 13.34
CA TRP A 97 -5.16 -1.55 13.49
C TRP A 97 -4.86 -1.96 14.92
N GLU A 98 -5.01 -1.03 15.87
CA GLU A 98 -4.75 -1.29 17.29
C GLU A 98 -5.57 -2.48 17.79
N LYS A 99 -6.89 -2.44 17.59
CA LYS A 99 -7.77 -3.48 18.09
C LYS A 99 -7.55 -4.83 17.40
N LEU A 100 -7.31 -4.83 16.09
CA LEU A 100 -7.06 -6.07 15.35
C LEU A 100 -5.70 -6.68 15.69
N SER A 101 -4.70 -5.86 16.00
CA SER A 101 -3.33 -6.32 16.32
C SER A 101 -3.26 -7.15 17.61
N GLU A 102 -4.27 -7.02 18.48
CA GLU A 102 -4.43 -7.87 19.67
C GLU A 102 -4.59 -9.35 19.28
N SER A 103 -5.20 -9.64 18.12
CA SER A 103 -5.54 -11.00 17.67
C SER A 103 -4.81 -11.45 16.40
N PHE A 104 -4.26 -10.52 15.62
CA PHE A 104 -3.66 -10.79 14.31
C PHE A 104 -2.28 -10.15 14.17
N HIS A 105 -1.43 -10.78 13.36
CA HIS A 105 -0.25 -10.12 12.77
C HIS A 105 -0.68 -9.56 11.41
N ILE A 106 -0.70 -8.24 11.26
CA ILE A 106 -1.41 -7.60 10.16
C ILE A 106 -0.41 -7.05 9.13
N PHE A 107 -0.73 -7.26 7.86
CA PHE A 107 -0.11 -6.56 6.73
C PHE A 107 -1.19 -5.75 6.00
N CYS A 108 -0.99 -4.46 5.79
CA CYS A 108 -1.82 -3.65 4.90
C CYS A 108 -0.98 -3.21 3.70
N ILE A 109 -1.51 -3.35 2.49
CA ILE A 109 -0.79 -3.02 1.27
C ILE A 109 -1.51 -1.96 0.45
N ASP A 110 -0.74 -1.04 -0.13
CA ASP A 110 -1.23 -0.15 -1.16
C ASP A 110 -1.10 -0.85 -2.52
N LEU A 111 -2.21 -1.01 -3.22
CA LEU A 111 -2.20 -1.59 -4.56
C LEU A 111 -1.39 -0.70 -5.53
N LEU A 112 -0.80 -1.31 -6.55
CA LEU A 112 -0.09 -0.58 -7.60
C LEU A 112 -1.03 0.47 -8.22
N GLY A 113 -0.55 1.71 -8.39
CA GLY A 113 -1.42 2.82 -8.81
C GLY A 113 -2.07 3.60 -7.66
N PHE A 114 -1.94 3.16 -6.40
CA PHE A 114 -2.63 3.72 -5.22
C PHE A 114 -1.69 3.99 -4.03
N GLY A 115 -2.18 4.76 -3.05
CA GLY A 115 -1.45 5.14 -1.83
C GLY A 115 0.00 5.60 -2.07
N ARG A 116 0.97 4.90 -1.48
CA ARG A 116 2.41 5.16 -1.63
C ARG A 116 3.10 4.23 -2.64
N SER A 117 2.37 3.31 -3.24
CA SER A 117 2.90 2.39 -4.26
C SER A 117 3.18 3.11 -5.59
N SER A 118 4.02 2.48 -6.42
CA SER A 118 4.41 2.99 -7.75
C SER A 118 3.19 3.30 -8.64
N ARG A 119 3.30 4.29 -9.52
CA ARG A 119 2.27 4.74 -10.48
C ARG A 119 2.88 5.24 -11.77
#